data_AF-I4AGN5-F1
#
_entry.id   AF-I4AGN5-F1
#
_cell.length_a   1.000
_cell.length_b   1.000
_cell.length_c   1.000
_cell.angle_alpha   90.00
_cell.angle_beta   90.00
_cell.angle_gamma   90.00
#
_symmetry.space_group_name_H-M   'P 1'
#
loop_
_entity.id
_entity.type
_entity.pdbx_description
1 polymer ?
#
loop_
_entity_poly.entity_id
_entity_poly.type
_entity_poly.pdbx_seq_one_letter_code
_entity_poly.pdbx_strand_id
1 'polypeptide(L)'
;MKLYTKLKNFLNQPIDIAPLIYARIILGILMTFELCGGALSPYGKTLITGDYHFSYSFAPFIKPWSEPFLMYAHFGINFILGLMVVFGFKYRFACIAMFFSATSIFLMEKTLYINHVYLYCILFLVFAFLPANRAFSVDAHQNPKIKSSEIPAWTVYCIVFQLSIVYFYAGIAKLNIDWLHAQPMQMWLAGKINHPIPYLGILLAHKSHAFLVAYGGIIFDLLVVPLMLWKKTRKLAFILAIFFHAINALTFGIGTFPWFSIAATALFFPPSVFRNWWIFTYFDKKLPKQNTHLFKYSDKSKLYQNFVYSFFILFFVIQFFLPWRAFLYGEDPSWTEQGHFFSWRMMLRSKKGITTFHVSDAKSNKNEIANPSKHLSYRQRRKMYKDPDMILQYVHFLAEFYKKEKGYKEPIIKVKSEMSLNNRKKQLFIDSNIDLTKEKQSWRLYKWVIPLRETEYIENDENEDPSD
;
A
#
# COMPACT_ATOMS: atom_id res chain seq x y z
N MET A 1 23.87 -18.33 -22.61
CA MET A 1 24.02 -17.23 -23.61
C MET A 1 22.78 -17.00 -24.48
N LYS A 2 22.16 -18.02 -25.11
CA LYS A 2 20.98 -17.84 -26.00
C LYS A 2 19.75 -17.20 -25.33
N LEU A 3 19.41 -17.57 -24.09
CA LEU A 3 18.25 -17.01 -23.37
C LEU A 3 18.42 -15.52 -23.05
N TYR A 4 19.61 -15.13 -22.56
CA TYR A 4 19.94 -13.73 -22.28
C TYR A 4 19.80 -12.85 -23.52
N THR A 5 20.33 -13.28 -24.67
CA THR A 5 20.20 -12.53 -25.93
C THR A 5 18.75 -12.42 -26.37
N LYS A 6 17.96 -13.50 -26.28
CA LYS A 6 16.52 -13.47 -26.59
C LYS A 6 15.77 -12.49 -25.69
N LEU A 7 16.01 -12.53 -24.38
CA LEU A 7 15.37 -11.64 -23.42
C LEU A 7 15.77 -10.18 -23.65
N LYS A 8 17.07 -9.91 -23.87
CA LYS A 8 17.56 -8.56 -24.17
C LYS A 8 16.92 -8.01 -25.44
N ASN A 9 16.80 -8.82 -26.49
CA ASN A 9 16.16 -8.40 -27.74
C ASN A 9 14.67 -8.13 -27.52
N PHE A 10 13.96 -9.02 -26.81
CA PHE A 10 12.55 -8.84 -26.48
C PHE A 10 12.30 -7.57 -25.65
N LEU A 11 13.12 -7.29 -24.64
CA LEU A 11 12.98 -6.11 -23.79
C LEU A 11 13.34 -4.80 -24.50
N ASN A 12 14.21 -4.84 -25.50
CA ASN A 12 14.62 -3.65 -26.25
C ASN A 12 13.89 -3.48 -27.58
N GLN A 13 12.99 -4.39 -27.95
CA GLN A 13 12.23 -4.26 -29.18
C GLN A 13 11.41 -2.95 -29.16
N PRO A 14 11.40 -2.21 -30.27
CA PRO A 14 10.55 -1.03 -30.40
C PRO A 14 9.08 -1.40 -30.23
N ILE A 15 8.38 -0.65 -29.38
CA ILE A 15 6.93 -0.68 -29.27
C ILE A 15 6.38 0.74 -29.32
N ASP A 16 5.09 0.85 -29.61
CA ASP A 16 4.40 2.13 -29.58
C ASP A 16 4.48 2.81 -28.20
N ILE A 17 4.65 4.12 -28.18
CA ILE A 17 4.69 4.94 -26.95
C ILE A 17 3.33 5.10 -26.27
N ALA A 18 2.21 4.89 -26.98
CA ALA A 18 0.85 5.13 -26.49
C ALA A 18 0.51 4.49 -25.13
N PRO A 19 0.89 3.23 -24.81
CA PRO A 19 0.62 2.64 -23.50
C PRO A 19 1.33 3.38 -22.37
N LEU A 20 2.53 3.90 -22.61
CA LEU A 20 3.28 4.66 -21.61
C LEU A 20 2.68 6.05 -21.39
N ILE A 21 2.13 6.68 -22.43
CA ILE A 21 1.36 7.93 -22.30
C ILE A 21 0.08 7.69 -21.52
N TYR A 22 -0.64 6.61 -21.84
CA TYR A 22 -1.81 6.19 -21.09
C TYR A 22 -1.47 5.99 -19.61
N ALA A 23 -0.37 5.28 -19.31
CA ALA A 23 0.10 5.07 -17.95
C ALA A 23 0.38 6.42 -17.25
N ARG A 24 1.12 7.32 -17.91
CA ARG A 24 1.45 8.65 -17.36
C ARG A 24 0.21 9.45 -16.99
N ILE A 25 -0.79 9.47 -17.86
CA ILE A 25 -1.99 10.30 -17.67
C ILE A 25 -2.94 9.63 -16.68
N ILE A 26 -3.39 8.41 -16.98
CA ILE A 26 -4.48 7.77 -16.23
C ILE A 26 -3.99 7.31 -14.86
N LEU A 27 -2.83 6.65 -14.79
CA LEU A 27 -2.27 6.30 -13.47
C LEU A 27 -1.80 7.56 -12.75
N GLY A 28 -1.19 8.53 -13.45
CA GLY A 28 -0.78 9.81 -12.85
C GLY A 28 -1.94 10.56 -12.19
N ILE A 29 -3.10 10.63 -12.85
CA ILE A 29 -4.32 11.24 -12.30
C ILE A 29 -4.78 10.50 -11.03
N LEU A 30 -4.94 9.17 -11.11
CA LEU A 30 -5.44 8.36 -9.99
C LEU A 30 -4.50 8.40 -8.78
N MET A 31 -3.19 8.29 -9.01
CA MET A 31 -2.18 8.38 -7.97
C MET A 31 -2.16 9.78 -7.34
N THR A 32 -2.25 10.83 -8.15
CA THR A 32 -2.27 12.22 -7.66
C THR A 32 -3.51 12.47 -6.80
N PHE A 33 -4.69 12.03 -7.25
CA PHE A 33 -5.93 12.20 -6.48
C PHE A 33 -5.88 11.49 -5.13
N GLU A 34 -5.36 10.27 -5.05
CA GLU A 34 -5.21 9.58 -3.76
C GLU A 34 -4.25 10.33 -2.83
N LEU A 35 -3.07 10.71 -3.34
CA LEU A 35 -2.01 11.33 -2.53
C LEU A 35 -2.36 12.74 -2.07
N CYS A 36 -3.21 13.46 -2.81
CA CYS A 36 -3.64 14.81 -2.46
C CYS A 36 -4.99 14.84 -1.74
N GLY A 37 -5.89 13.91 -2.06
CA GLY A 37 -7.20 13.76 -1.42
C GLY A 37 -7.09 13.47 0.08
N GLY A 38 -5.92 13.00 0.53
CA GLY A 38 -5.55 12.93 1.94
C GLY A 38 -5.86 14.22 2.72
N ALA A 39 -5.64 15.39 2.13
CA ALA A 39 -5.92 16.71 2.73
C ALA A 39 -7.39 16.89 3.14
N LEU A 40 -8.33 16.29 2.39
CA LEU A 40 -9.77 16.44 2.59
C LEU A 40 -10.39 15.24 3.32
N SER A 41 -9.56 14.34 3.84
CA SER A 41 -10.01 13.09 4.45
C SER A 41 -9.52 12.96 5.90
N PRO A 42 -10.01 11.98 6.68
CA PRO A 42 -9.47 11.67 8.00
C PRO A 42 -7.95 11.36 8.02
N TYR A 43 -7.36 11.06 6.86
CA TYR A 43 -5.92 10.91 6.68
C TYR A 43 -5.17 12.19 7.08
N GLY A 44 -5.49 13.33 6.46
CA GLY A 44 -4.86 14.62 6.73
C GLY A 44 -5.10 15.08 8.17
N LYS A 45 -6.31 14.86 8.70
CA LYS A 45 -6.61 15.17 10.11
C LYS A 45 -5.67 14.43 11.07
N THR A 46 -5.32 13.18 10.79
CA THR A 46 -4.39 12.40 11.63
C THR A 46 -2.96 12.94 11.57
N LEU A 47 -2.54 13.58 10.48
CA LEU A 47 -1.21 14.21 10.35
C LEU A 47 -1.14 15.59 11.02
N ILE A 48 -2.29 16.23 11.24
CA ILE A 48 -2.39 17.59 11.77
C ILE A 48 -2.73 17.59 13.26
N THR A 49 -3.38 16.52 13.75
CA THR A 49 -3.91 16.45 15.12
C THR A 49 -3.22 15.35 15.93
N GLY A 50 -3.06 15.59 17.23
CA GLY A 50 -2.47 14.66 18.19
C GLY A 50 -1.13 15.16 18.74
N ASP A 51 -0.80 14.74 19.95
CA ASP A 51 0.44 15.12 20.63
C ASP A 51 1.63 14.25 20.20
N TYR A 52 1.35 13.12 19.54
CA TYR A 52 2.32 12.10 19.19
C TYR A 52 2.01 11.45 17.84
N HIS A 53 3.07 11.15 17.09
CA HIS A 53 3.01 10.46 15.80
C HIS A 53 3.91 9.22 15.81
N PHE A 54 3.39 8.12 15.27
CA PHE A 54 4.12 6.87 15.19
C PHE A 54 5.06 6.91 13.99
N SER A 55 6.32 6.55 14.23
CA SER A 55 7.36 6.57 13.21
C SER A 55 7.71 5.17 12.71
N TYR A 56 8.22 5.08 11.50
CA TYR A 56 8.92 3.89 11.03
C TYR A 56 10.32 3.86 11.63
N SER A 57 10.80 2.69 12.05
CA SER A 57 12.12 2.51 12.70
C SER A 57 13.29 3.07 11.90
N PHE A 58 13.20 3.05 10.57
CA PHE A 58 14.22 3.56 9.66
C PHE A 58 14.06 5.04 9.29
N ALA A 59 12.98 5.70 9.72
CA ALA A 59 12.70 7.10 9.41
C ALA A 59 12.11 7.90 10.59
N PRO A 60 12.65 7.80 11.83
CA PRO A 60 12.12 8.53 12.99
C PRO A 60 12.29 10.06 12.90
N PHE A 61 13.10 10.54 11.95
CA PHE A 61 13.37 11.95 11.71
C PHE A 61 12.34 12.61 10.76
N ILE A 62 11.51 11.83 10.07
CA ILE A 62 10.45 12.36 9.20
C ILE A 62 9.17 12.48 10.03
N LYS A 63 8.87 13.69 10.48
CA LYS A 63 7.70 14.00 11.30
C LYS A 63 6.71 14.86 10.53
N PRO A 64 5.40 14.81 10.86
CA PRO A 64 4.46 15.78 10.34
C PRO A 64 4.93 17.21 10.63
N TRP A 65 4.59 18.13 9.74
CA TRP A 65 4.79 19.55 9.98
C TRP A 65 4.06 19.99 11.25
N SER A 66 4.70 20.84 12.06
CA SER A 66 4.12 21.35 13.29
C SER A 66 2.89 22.21 13.03
N GLU A 67 2.92 22.99 11.95
CA GLU A 67 1.83 23.90 11.58
C GLU A 67 0.86 23.25 10.58
N PRO A 68 -0.46 23.26 10.84
CA PRO A 68 -1.48 22.71 9.94
C PRO A 68 -1.38 23.25 8.52
N PHE A 69 -1.11 24.56 8.36
CA PHE A 69 -0.98 25.19 7.05
C PHE A 69 0.16 24.60 6.22
N LEU A 70 1.31 24.27 6.82
CA LEU A 70 2.43 23.64 6.13
C LEU A 70 2.06 22.23 5.64
N MET A 71 1.23 21.50 6.39
CA MET A 71 0.70 20.21 5.94
C MET A 71 -0.20 20.36 4.71
N TYR A 72 -1.13 21.31 4.71
CA TYR A 72 -1.97 21.59 3.55
C TYR A 72 -1.16 22.08 2.35
N ALA A 73 -0.14 22.92 2.57
CA ALA A 73 0.78 23.36 1.52
C ALA A 73 1.54 22.17 0.92
N HIS A 74 1.97 21.21 1.73
CA HIS A 74 2.64 19.98 1.26
C HIS A 74 1.74 19.12 0.37
N PHE A 75 0.46 18.97 0.73
CA PHE A 75 -0.54 18.34 -0.15
C PHE A 75 -0.76 19.14 -1.44
N GLY A 76 -0.78 20.47 -1.38
CA GLY A 76 -0.86 21.34 -2.55
C GLY A 76 0.34 21.20 -3.48
N ILE A 77 1.55 21.07 -2.93
CA ILE A 77 2.76 20.78 -3.71
C ILE A 77 2.64 19.43 -4.42
N ASN A 78 2.19 18.38 -3.74
CA ASN A 78 1.92 17.08 -4.37
C ASN A 78 0.92 17.20 -5.52
N PHE A 79 -0.11 18.03 -5.37
CA PHE A 79 -1.11 18.23 -6.41
C PHE A 79 -0.51 18.89 -7.65
N ILE A 80 0.27 19.96 -7.47
CA ILE A 80 0.96 20.65 -8.55
C ILE A 80 1.96 19.71 -9.25
N LEU A 81 2.78 18.99 -8.49
CA LEU A 81 3.73 18.02 -9.04
C LEU A 81 3.03 16.90 -9.80
N GLY A 82 1.90 16.40 -9.28
CA GLY A 82 1.07 15.41 -9.97
C GLY A 82 0.53 15.92 -11.31
N LEU A 83 0.04 17.16 -11.38
CA LEU A 83 -0.37 17.79 -12.64
C LEU A 83 0.81 17.93 -13.61
N MET A 84 1.99 18.32 -13.13
CA MET A 84 3.21 18.37 -13.95
C MET A 84 3.56 17.00 -14.54
N VAL A 85 3.39 15.90 -13.78
CA VAL A 85 3.58 14.54 -14.30
C VAL A 85 2.55 14.21 -15.38
N VAL A 86 1.26 14.45 -15.11
CA VAL A 86 0.15 14.13 -16.03
C VAL A 86 0.31 14.86 -17.37
N PHE A 87 0.58 16.16 -17.33
CA PHE A 87 0.82 16.98 -18.53
C PHE A 87 2.21 16.77 -19.14
N GLY A 88 3.12 16.11 -18.43
CA GLY A 88 4.50 15.90 -18.85
C GLY A 88 5.27 17.21 -18.99
N PHE A 89 5.14 18.12 -18.01
CA PHE A 89 5.90 19.36 -17.89
C PHE A 89 7.04 19.18 -16.88
N LYS A 90 8.28 19.43 -17.30
CA LYS A 90 9.50 19.09 -16.54
C LYS A 90 9.42 17.68 -15.96
N TYR A 91 8.95 16.73 -16.79
CA TYR A 91 8.39 15.46 -16.34
C TYR A 91 9.31 14.66 -15.40
N ARG A 92 10.59 14.53 -15.76
CA ARG A 92 11.54 13.74 -14.95
C ARG A 92 11.75 14.35 -13.57
N PHE A 93 11.91 15.68 -13.52
CA PHE A 93 11.99 16.41 -12.27
C PHE A 93 10.70 16.25 -11.46
N ALA A 94 9.54 16.43 -12.09
CA ALA A 94 8.24 16.27 -11.44
C ALA A 94 8.07 14.88 -10.83
N CYS A 95 8.47 13.80 -11.52
CA CYS A 95 8.41 12.44 -10.98
C CYS A 95 9.32 12.25 -9.75
N ILE A 96 10.55 12.76 -9.80
CA ILE A 96 11.50 12.65 -8.68
C ILE A 96 11.02 13.47 -7.48
N ALA A 97 10.61 14.72 -7.71
CA ALA A 97 10.06 15.59 -6.68
C ALA A 97 8.79 14.98 -6.06
N MET A 98 7.89 14.44 -6.89
CA MET A 98 6.69 13.77 -6.43
C MET A 98 7.01 12.53 -5.60
N PHE A 99 8.01 11.72 -6.00
CA PHE A 99 8.46 10.59 -5.20
C PHE A 99 8.90 11.02 -3.79
N PHE A 100 9.78 12.01 -3.67
CA PHE A 100 10.25 12.45 -2.36
C PHE A 100 9.14 13.10 -1.53
N SER A 101 8.36 13.98 -2.15
CA SER A 101 7.27 14.71 -1.49
C SER A 101 6.18 13.74 -1.00
N ALA A 102 5.67 12.84 -1.85
CA ALA A 102 4.70 11.82 -1.45
C ALA A 102 5.25 10.82 -0.43
N THR A 103 6.49 10.34 -0.62
CA THR A 103 7.11 9.39 0.32
C THR A 103 7.30 10.03 1.68
N SER A 104 7.63 11.33 1.74
CA SER A 104 7.77 12.01 3.02
C SER A 104 6.43 12.04 3.79
N ILE A 105 5.30 12.41 3.18
CA ILE A 105 3.97 12.32 3.81
C ILE A 105 3.66 10.89 4.27
N PHE A 106 3.95 9.90 3.43
CA PHE A 106 3.74 8.49 3.76
C PHE A 106 4.55 8.01 4.98
N LEU A 107 5.77 8.56 5.17
CA LEU A 107 6.66 8.19 6.28
C LEU A 107 6.39 8.97 7.58
N MET A 108 5.65 10.07 7.53
CA MET A 108 5.34 10.92 8.68
C MET A 108 4.47 10.24 9.75
N GLU A 109 3.59 9.32 9.35
CA GLU A 109 2.66 8.67 10.29
C GLU A 109 2.43 7.20 9.93
N LYS A 110 3.01 6.32 10.73
CA LYS A 110 2.99 4.86 10.56
C LYS A 110 1.56 4.29 10.65
N THR A 111 0.67 4.89 11.43
CA THR A 111 -0.74 4.42 11.55
C THR A 111 -1.55 4.59 10.26
N LEU A 112 -1.04 5.39 9.32
CA LEU A 112 -1.64 5.63 8.02
C LEU A 112 -1.12 4.72 6.91
N TYR A 113 -0.28 3.72 7.22
CA TYR A 113 0.24 2.78 6.23
C TYR A 113 -0.89 2.10 5.43
N ILE A 114 -0.79 2.19 4.10
CA ILE A 114 -1.62 1.45 3.15
C ILE A 114 -0.76 1.02 1.95
N ASN A 115 -0.92 -0.22 1.49
CA ASN A 115 -0.08 -0.81 0.43
C ASN A 115 -0.15 -0.03 -0.91
N HIS A 116 -1.32 0.48 -1.31
CA HIS A 116 -1.42 1.21 -2.58
C HIS A 116 -0.74 2.59 -2.53
N VAL A 117 -0.73 3.27 -1.38
CA VAL A 117 0.04 4.52 -1.22
C VAL A 117 1.53 4.24 -1.37
N TYR A 118 2.02 3.13 -0.78
CA TYR A 118 3.39 2.67 -1.00
C TYR A 118 3.68 2.39 -2.48
N LEU A 119 2.78 1.68 -3.18
CA LEU A 119 2.88 1.42 -4.62
C LEU A 119 2.97 2.72 -5.42
N TYR A 120 2.14 3.71 -5.11
CA TYR A 120 2.11 4.97 -5.85
C TYR A 120 3.42 5.75 -5.68
N CYS A 121 3.97 5.79 -4.47
CA CYS A 121 5.28 6.40 -4.21
C CYS A 121 6.36 5.76 -5.10
N ILE A 122 6.51 4.43 -5.04
CA ILE A 122 7.56 3.75 -5.82
C ILE A 122 7.32 3.83 -7.34
N LEU A 123 6.07 3.93 -7.80
CA LEU A 123 5.77 4.12 -9.21
C LEU A 123 6.21 5.49 -9.73
N PHE A 124 6.11 6.57 -8.96
CA PHE A 124 6.70 7.86 -9.37
C PHE A 124 8.21 7.78 -9.53
N LEU A 125 8.89 7.02 -8.66
CA LEU A 125 10.33 6.75 -8.83
C LEU A 125 10.60 5.94 -10.10
N VAL A 126 9.80 4.93 -10.43
CA VAL A 126 9.90 4.19 -11.69
C VAL A 126 9.68 5.12 -12.89
N PHE A 127 8.61 5.92 -12.88
CA PHE A 127 8.27 6.88 -13.94
C PHE A 127 9.39 7.88 -14.22
N ALA A 128 10.15 8.32 -13.21
CA ALA A 128 11.28 9.22 -13.38
C ALA A 128 12.32 8.73 -14.41
N PHE A 129 12.46 7.41 -14.54
CA PHE A 129 13.37 6.77 -15.49
C PHE A 129 12.76 6.51 -16.86
N LEU A 130 11.43 6.54 -17.00
CA LEU A 130 10.72 6.21 -18.23
C LEU A 130 10.62 7.41 -19.19
N PRO A 131 10.60 7.19 -20.51
CA PRO A 131 10.52 8.26 -21.50
C PRO A 131 9.07 8.73 -21.76
N ALA A 132 8.22 8.78 -20.73
CA ALA A 132 6.78 9.05 -20.90
C ALA A 132 6.45 10.49 -21.33
N ASN A 133 7.43 11.40 -21.28
CA ASN A 133 7.31 12.77 -21.77
C ASN A 133 7.68 12.94 -23.25
N ARG A 134 8.04 11.87 -23.97
CA ARG A 134 8.47 11.97 -25.38
C ARG A 134 7.30 12.06 -26.37
N ALA A 135 6.06 12.05 -25.92
CA ALA A 135 4.89 12.33 -26.74
C ALA A 135 3.71 12.81 -25.88
N PHE A 136 2.80 13.54 -26.52
CA PHE A 136 1.60 14.11 -25.89
C PHE A 136 1.89 14.81 -24.56
N SER A 137 2.95 15.62 -24.51
CA SER A 137 3.44 16.28 -23.30
C SER A 137 3.79 17.73 -23.58
N VAL A 138 3.83 18.55 -22.54
CA VAL A 138 4.36 19.92 -22.62
C VAL A 138 5.84 19.90 -23.02
N ASP A 139 6.64 19.00 -22.43
CA ASP A 139 8.07 18.87 -22.75
C ASP A 139 8.32 18.61 -24.25
N ALA A 140 7.56 17.71 -24.88
CA ALA A 140 7.71 17.38 -26.30
C ALA A 140 7.10 18.43 -27.22
N HIS A 141 6.15 19.22 -26.72
CA HIS A 141 5.65 20.39 -27.43
C HIS A 141 6.70 21.51 -27.45
N GLN A 142 7.31 21.82 -26.30
CA GLN A 142 8.35 22.85 -26.15
C GLN A 142 9.68 22.45 -26.81
N ASN A 143 10.02 21.16 -26.83
CA ASN A 143 11.22 20.65 -27.49
C ASN A 143 10.87 19.49 -28.45
N PRO A 144 10.52 19.79 -29.71
CA PRO A 144 10.17 18.76 -30.70
C PRO A 144 11.26 17.70 -30.92
N LYS A 145 12.54 17.98 -30.63
CA LYS A 145 13.65 17.02 -30.79
C LYS A 145 13.55 15.81 -29.87
N ILE A 146 12.77 15.88 -28.79
CA ILE A 146 12.56 14.72 -27.91
C ILE A 146 11.39 13.83 -28.35
N LYS A 147 10.65 14.20 -29.40
CA LYS A 147 9.48 13.41 -29.83
C LYS A 147 9.88 11.99 -30.20
N SER A 148 9.02 11.03 -29.85
CA SER A 148 9.20 9.62 -30.15
C SER A 148 7.84 8.97 -30.40
N SER A 149 7.70 8.23 -31.50
CA SER A 149 6.57 7.32 -31.70
C SER A 149 6.80 5.97 -31.04
N GLU A 150 8.07 5.60 -30.88
CA GLU A 150 8.46 4.29 -30.36
C GLU A 150 9.42 4.39 -29.18
N ILE A 151 9.31 3.42 -28.28
CA ILE A 151 10.13 3.27 -27.07
C ILE A 151 10.49 1.79 -26.89
N PRO A 152 11.53 1.46 -26.11
CA PRO A 152 11.87 0.06 -25.83
C PRO A 152 10.82 -0.60 -24.93
N ALA A 153 10.43 -1.84 -25.24
CA ALA A 153 9.36 -2.56 -24.55
C ALA A 153 9.49 -2.64 -23.02
N TRP A 154 10.72 -2.74 -22.50
CA TRP A 154 10.98 -2.80 -21.06
C TRP A 154 10.37 -1.62 -20.28
N THR A 155 10.23 -0.46 -20.91
CA THR A 155 9.69 0.75 -20.28
C THR A 155 8.23 0.62 -19.88
N VAL A 156 7.46 -0.22 -20.59
CA VAL A 156 6.09 -0.58 -20.20
C VAL A 156 6.12 -1.82 -19.31
N TYR A 157 6.93 -2.82 -19.67
CA TYR A 157 6.97 -4.08 -18.95
C TYR A 157 7.49 -3.98 -17.50
N CYS A 158 8.29 -2.96 -17.16
CA CYS A 158 8.69 -2.75 -15.76
C CYS A 158 7.50 -2.36 -14.88
N ILE A 159 6.54 -1.58 -15.39
CA ILE A 159 5.29 -1.24 -14.68
C ILE A 159 4.46 -2.52 -14.52
N VAL A 160 4.27 -3.26 -15.61
CA VAL A 160 3.55 -4.55 -15.61
C VAL A 160 4.17 -5.53 -14.62
N PHE A 161 5.50 -5.60 -14.56
CA PHE A 161 6.21 -6.48 -13.64
C PHE A 161 6.03 -6.05 -12.18
N GLN A 162 6.10 -4.75 -11.87
CA GLN A 162 5.80 -4.26 -10.52
C GLN A 162 4.36 -4.61 -10.10
N LEU A 163 3.37 -4.45 -10.98
CA LEU A 163 1.98 -4.84 -10.71
C LEU A 163 1.85 -6.35 -10.51
N SER A 164 2.61 -7.14 -11.28
CA SER A 164 2.64 -8.59 -11.17
C SER A 164 3.16 -9.04 -9.80
N ILE A 165 4.19 -8.38 -9.27
CA ILE A 165 4.71 -8.62 -7.91
C ILE A 165 3.61 -8.38 -6.86
N VAL A 166 2.84 -7.28 -7.00
CA VAL A 166 1.75 -6.95 -6.08
C VAL A 166 0.67 -8.04 -6.07
N TYR A 167 0.17 -8.45 -7.24
CA TYR A 167 -0.84 -9.51 -7.33
C TYR A 167 -0.33 -10.87 -6.82
N PHE A 168 0.90 -11.23 -7.21
CA PHE A 168 1.55 -12.46 -6.75
C PHE A 168 1.57 -12.54 -5.21
N TYR A 169 2.09 -11.50 -4.54
CA TYR A 169 2.13 -11.50 -3.07
C TYR A 169 0.76 -11.30 -2.42
N ALA A 170 -0.17 -10.59 -3.05
CA ALA A 170 -1.54 -10.49 -2.56
C ALA A 170 -2.23 -11.86 -2.52
N GLY A 171 -2.00 -12.70 -3.53
CA GLY A 171 -2.49 -14.07 -3.61
C GLY A 171 -1.77 -15.02 -2.64
N ILE A 172 -0.43 -15.02 -2.63
CA ILE A 172 0.36 -15.85 -1.70
C ILE A 172 0.02 -15.53 -0.24
N ALA A 173 -0.17 -14.27 0.12
CA ALA A 173 -0.50 -13.89 1.48
C ALA A 173 -1.90 -14.38 1.92
N LYS A 174 -2.80 -14.66 0.98
CA LYS A 174 -4.13 -15.26 1.23
C LYS A 174 -4.09 -16.78 1.34
N LEU A 175 -2.98 -17.44 1.04
CA LEU A 175 -2.78 -18.87 1.30
C LEU A 175 -2.43 -19.08 2.77
N ASN A 176 -3.38 -18.79 3.66
CA ASN A 176 -3.26 -18.97 5.11
C ASN A 176 -4.56 -19.56 5.69
N ILE A 177 -4.46 -20.18 6.86
CA ILE A 177 -5.56 -20.94 7.47
C ILE A 177 -6.83 -20.10 7.70
N ASP A 178 -6.68 -18.82 8.07
CA ASP A 178 -7.83 -17.94 8.33
C ASP A 178 -8.57 -17.60 7.06
N TRP A 179 -7.83 -17.34 5.98
CA TRP A 179 -8.43 -17.04 4.69
C TRP A 179 -9.08 -18.26 4.06
N LEU A 180 -8.49 -19.45 4.21
CA LEU A 180 -9.09 -20.71 3.73
C LEU A 180 -10.39 -21.07 4.46
N HIS A 181 -10.50 -20.68 5.73
CA HIS A 181 -11.77 -20.71 6.48
C HIS A 181 -12.64 -19.47 6.26
N ALA A 182 -12.28 -18.58 5.33
CA ALA A 182 -12.99 -17.34 5.03
C ALA A 182 -13.23 -16.43 6.25
N GLN A 183 -12.44 -16.54 7.33
CA GLN A 183 -12.70 -15.85 8.59
C GLN A 183 -12.76 -14.31 8.44
N PRO A 184 -11.79 -13.65 7.78
CA PRO A 184 -11.90 -12.22 7.54
C PRO A 184 -13.14 -11.84 6.71
N MET A 185 -13.49 -12.64 5.70
CA MET A 185 -14.65 -12.39 4.84
C MET A 185 -15.96 -12.54 5.61
N GLN A 186 -16.10 -13.59 6.41
CA GLN A 186 -17.28 -13.83 7.25
C GLN A 186 -17.51 -12.62 8.17
N MET A 187 -16.47 -12.16 8.86
CA MET A 187 -16.56 -10.99 9.74
C MET A 187 -16.92 -9.70 8.99
N TRP A 188 -16.27 -9.41 7.86
CA TRP A 188 -16.47 -8.14 7.15
C TRP A 188 -17.80 -8.07 6.41
N LEU A 189 -18.26 -9.20 5.89
CA LEU A 189 -19.52 -9.29 5.14
C LEU A 189 -20.73 -9.42 6.06
N ALA A 190 -20.61 -10.07 7.23
CA ALA A 190 -21.67 -10.06 8.23
C ALA A 190 -22.08 -8.64 8.63
N GLY A 191 -21.11 -7.72 8.74
CA GLY A 191 -21.35 -6.30 8.98
C GLY A 191 -22.07 -5.55 7.84
N LYS A 192 -22.44 -6.23 6.74
CA LYS A 192 -23.21 -5.69 5.61
C LYS A 192 -24.66 -6.14 5.60
N ILE A 193 -25.14 -6.86 6.62
CA ILE A 193 -26.53 -7.36 6.69
C ILE A 193 -27.58 -6.26 6.50
N ASN A 194 -27.34 -5.07 7.07
CA ASN A 194 -28.22 -3.90 6.97
C ASN A 194 -27.95 -3.05 5.72
N HIS A 195 -27.66 -3.69 4.58
CA HIS A 195 -27.41 -2.98 3.32
C HIS A 195 -28.67 -2.24 2.85
N PRO A 196 -28.59 -0.99 2.34
CA PRO A 196 -29.75 -0.20 1.91
C PRO A 196 -30.52 -0.79 0.71
N ILE A 197 -29.90 -1.71 -0.04
CA ILE A 197 -30.56 -2.44 -1.14
C ILE A 197 -31.24 -3.69 -0.55
N PRO A 198 -32.56 -3.87 -0.72
CA PRO A 198 -33.29 -5.01 -0.19
C PRO A 198 -32.67 -6.36 -0.58
N TYR A 199 -32.65 -7.31 0.36
CA TYR A 199 -32.10 -8.68 0.21
C TYR A 199 -30.60 -8.80 -0.10
N LEU A 200 -29.94 -7.77 -0.62
CA LEU A 200 -28.51 -7.79 -0.92
C LEU A 200 -27.67 -7.97 0.35
N GLY A 201 -28.06 -7.33 1.45
CA GLY A 201 -27.35 -7.48 2.73
C GLY A 201 -27.36 -8.90 3.27
N ILE A 202 -28.49 -9.61 3.16
CA ILE A 202 -28.64 -11.02 3.56
C ILE A 202 -27.72 -11.90 2.70
N LEU A 203 -27.72 -11.70 1.38
CA LEU A 203 -26.84 -12.45 0.47
C LEU A 203 -25.36 -12.21 0.78
N LEU A 204 -24.97 -10.95 1.02
CA LEU A 204 -23.60 -10.60 1.34
C LEU A 204 -23.15 -11.22 2.66
N ALA A 205 -24.00 -11.13 3.70
CA ALA A 205 -23.69 -11.64 5.04
C ALA A 205 -23.66 -13.17 5.14
N HIS A 206 -24.24 -13.89 4.17
CA HIS A 206 -24.33 -15.33 4.21
C HIS A 206 -22.94 -16.01 4.16
N LYS A 207 -22.73 -17.02 5.00
CA LYS A 207 -21.44 -17.73 5.15
C LYS A 207 -20.91 -18.28 3.83
N SER A 208 -21.76 -18.89 2.99
CA SER A 208 -21.32 -19.41 1.68
C SER A 208 -20.80 -18.31 0.74
N HIS A 209 -21.34 -17.09 0.83
CA HIS A 209 -20.84 -15.95 0.06
C HIS A 209 -19.44 -15.54 0.52
N ALA A 210 -19.18 -15.56 1.83
CA ALA A 210 -17.85 -15.31 2.36
C ALA A 210 -16.79 -16.30 1.82
N PHE A 211 -17.12 -17.59 1.71
CA PHE A 211 -16.25 -18.59 1.07
C PHE A 211 -16.05 -18.29 -0.43
N LEU A 212 -17.12 -17.96 -1.16
CA LEU A 212 -17.01 -17.60 -2.58
C LEU A 212 -16.09 -16.40 -2.79
N VAL A 213 -16.21 -15.35 -1.97
CA VAL A 213 -15.34 -14.16 -2.04
C VAL A 213 -13.90 -14.49 -1.63
N ALA A 214 -13.70 -15.31 -0.59
CA ALA A 214 -12.36 -15.69 -0.14
C ALA A 214 -11.60 -16.49 -1.21
N TYR A 215 -12.18 -17.58 -1.71
CA TYR A 215 -11.54 -18.42 -2.72
C TYR A 215 -11.46 -17.71 -4.07
N GLY A 216 -12.48 -16.93 -4.44
CA GLY A 216 -12.45 -16.05 -5.61
C GLY A 216 -11.28 -15.05 -5.55
N GLY A 217 -11.01 -14.47 -4.37
CA GLY A 217 -9.87 -13.59 -4.13
C GLY A 217 -8.51 -14.26 -4.34
N ILE A 218 -8.32 -15.50 -3.84
CA ILE A 218 -7.09 -16.27 -4.06
C ILE A 218 -6.90 -16.54 -5.56
N ILE A 219 -7.94 -17.11 -6.20
CA ILE A 219 -7.89 -17.51 -7.61
C ILE A 219 -7.61 -16.29 -8.48
N PHE A 220 -8.30 -15.18 -8.22
CA PHE A 220 -8.09 -13.94 -8.95
C PHE A 220 -6.66 -13.42 -8.79
N ASP A 221 -6.17 -13.23 -7.57
CA ASP A 221 -4.85 -12.63 -7.33
C ASP A 221 -3.71 -13.48 -7.92
N LEU A 222 -3.81 -14.81 -7.83
CA LEU A 222 -2.79 -15.72 -8.37
C LEU A 222 -2.86 -15.87 -9.90
N LEU A 223 -4.06 -15.85 -10.49
CA LEU A 223 -4.25 -16.16 -11.91
C LEU A 223 -4.43 -14.95 -12.82
N VAL A 224 -4.77 -13.77 -12.32
CA VAL A 224 -5.01 -12.58 -13.17
C VAL A 224 -3.77 -12.27 -14.02
N VAL A 225 -2.58 -12.33 -13.44
CA VAL A 225 -1.32 -12.07 -14.16
C VAL A 225 -1.06 -13.10 -15.28
N PRO A 226 -0.97 -14.42 -15.01
CA PRO A 226 -0.73 -15.40 -16.08
C PRO A 226 -1.83 -15.39 -17.15
N LEU A 227 -3.10 -15.20 -16.76
CA LEU A 227 -4.21 -15.11 -17.72
C LEU A 227 -4.15 -13.84 -18.57
N MET A 228 -3.67 -12.71 -18.03
CA MET A 228 -3.44 -11.49 -18.80
C MET A 228 -2.21 -11.59 -19.73
N LEU A 229 -1.17 -12.32 -19.33
CA LEU A 229 -0.01 -12.57 -20.17
C LEU A 229 -0.35 -13.49 -21.35
N TRP A 230 -1.21 -14.49 -21.15
CA TRP A 230 -1.61 -15.40 -22.22
C TRP A 230 -2.63 -14.78 -23.17
N LYS A 231 -2.24 -14.66 -24.46
CA LYS A 231 -3.03 -13.99 -25.50
C LYS A 231 -4.49 -14.49 -25.63
N LYS A 232 -4.74 -15.78 -25.39
CA LYS A 232 -6.07 -16.40 -25.57
C LYS A 232 -7.04 -16.02 -24.46
N THR A 233 -6.54 -15.86 -23.23
CA THR A 233 -7.36 -15.59 -22.03
C THR A 233 -7.45 -14.11 -21.68
N ARG A 234 -6.56 -13.27 -22.21
CA ARG A 234 -6.40 -11.85 -21.83
C ARG A 234 -7.70 -11.04 -21.79
N LYS A 235 -8.55 -11.14 -22.83
CA LYS A 235 -9.81 -10.37 -22.87
C LYS A 235 -10.76 -10.77 -21.74
N LEU A 236 -10.91 -12.09 -21.52
CA LEU A 236 -11.72 -12.63 -20.44
C LEU A 236 -11.15 -12.23 -19.07
N ALA A 237 -9.83 -12.37 -18.88
CA ALA A 237 -9.16 -11.98 -17.64
C ALA A 237 -9.32 -10.50 -17.32
N PHE A 238 -9.30 -9.62 -18.33
CA PHE A 238 -9.54 -8.19 -18.15
C PHE A 238 -10.98 -7.89 -17.73
N ILE A 239 -11.96 -8.55 -18.35
CA ILE A 239 -13.37 -8.44 -17.96
C ILE A 239 -13.54 -8.88 -16.50
N LEU A 240 -12.97 -10.04 -16.13
CA LEU A 240 -12.99 -10.53 -14.75
C LEU A 240 -12.31 -9.55 -13.78
N ALA A 241 -11.22 -8.90 -14.19
CA ALA A 241 -10.56 -7.87 -13.39
C ALA A 241 -11.44 -6.64 -13.16
N ILE A 242 -12.18 -6.19 -14.17
CA ILE A 242 -13.16 -5.10 -14.03
C ILE A 242 -14.22 -5.50 -13.00
N PHE A 243 -14.84 -6.67 -13.15
CA PHE A 243 -15.86 -7.16 -12.22
C PHE A 243 -15.33 -7.30 -10.80
N PHE A 244 -14.16 -7.93 -10.61
CA PHE A 244 -13.54 -8.14 -9.32
C PHE A 244 -13.28 -6.80 -8.59
N HIS A 245 -12.67 -5.84 -9.28
CA HIS A 245 -12.35 -4.54 -8.69
C HIS A 245 -13.62 -3.71 -8.45
N ALA A 246 -14.60 -3.74 -9.34
CA ALA A 246 -15.88 -3.06 -9.15
C ALA A 246 -16.64 -3.60 -7.92
N ILE A 247 -16.70 -4.92 -7.75
CA ILE A 247 -17.31 -5.54 -6.57
C ILE A 247 -16.54 -5.13 -5.31
N ASN A 248 -15.22 -5.19 -5.32
CA ASN A 248 -14.41 -4.75 -4.18
C ASN A 248 -14.65 -3.26 -3.82
N ALA A 249 -14.81 -2.39 -4.82
CA ALA A 249 -15.15 -0.99 -4.60
C ALA A 249 -16.52 -0.84 -3.92
N LEU A 250 -17.54 -1.55 -4.41
CA LEU A 250 -18.90 -1.49 -3.88
C LEU A 250 -19.01 -2.10 -2.48
N THR A 251 -18.40 -3.26 -2.26
CA THR A 251 -18.51 -4.00 -0.99
C THR A 251 -17.64 -3.40 0.11
N PHE A 252 -16.40 -3.03 -0.21
CA PHE A 252 -15.39 -2.67 0.80
C PHE A 252 -14.98 -1.19 0.78
N GLY A 253 -15.36 -0.41 -0.24
CA GLY A 253 -15.06 1.04 -0.29
C GLY A 253 -13.57 1.38 -0.31
N ILE A 254 -12.76 0.66 -1.10
CA ILE A 254 -11.28 0.71 -1.06
C ILE A 254 -10.68 1.93 -1.81
N GLY A 255 -11.34 3.08 -1.77
CA GLY A 255 -10.83 4.34 -2.34
C GLY A 255 -10.49 4.24 -3.84
N THR A 256 -9.34 4.81 -4.24
CA THR A 256 -8.93 4.85 -5.66
C THR A 256 -8.36 3.53 -6.19
N PHE A 257 -7.98 2.59 -5.32
CA PHE A 257 -7.22 1.40 -5.69
C PHE A 257 -7.92 0.49 -6.72
N PRO A 258 -9.24 0.21 -6.64
CA PRO A 258 -9.93 -0.57 -7.67
C PRO A 258 -9.82 0.05 -9.07
N TRP A 259 -10.02 1.37 -9.16
CA TRP A 259 -9.95 2.11 -10.42
C TRP A 259 -8.53 2.15 -10.98
N PHE A 260 -7.54 2.37 -10.09
CA PHE A 260 -6.13 2.25 -10.44
C PHE A 260 -5.80 0.86 -10.97
N SER A 261 -6.27 -0.19 -10.29
CA SER A 261 -5.95 -1.57 -10.64
C SER A 261 -6.54 -1.97 -11.99
N ILE A 262 -7.77 -1.54 -12.31
CA ILE A 262 -8.37 -1.73 -13.64
C ILE A 262 -7.53 -1.02 -14.71
N ALA A 263 -7.21 0.26 -14.49
CA ALA A 263 -6.43 1.04 -15.44
C ALA A 263 -5.02 0.44 -15.66
N ALA A 264 -4.36 0.05 -14.57
CA ALA A 264 -3.04 -0.54 -14.60
C ALA A 264 -3.03 -1.92 -15.27
N THR A 265 -4.07 -2.74 -15.06
CA THR A 265 -4.23 -4.05 -15.72
C THR A 265 -4.40 -3.91 -17.24
N ALA A 266 -4.91 -2.77 -17.71
CA ALA A 266 -5.02 -2.49 -19.13
C ALA A 266 -3.65 -2.47 -19.85
N LEU A 267 -2.54 -2.19 -19.14
CA LEU A 267 -1.17 -2.21 -19.67
C LEU A 267 -0.69 -3.60 -20.12
N PHE A 268 -1.40 -4.67 -19.78
CA PHE A 268 -1.12 -6.02 -20.30
C PHE A 268 -1.60 -6.24 -21.73
N PHE A 269 -2.42 -5.34 -22.30
CA PHE A 269 -2.80 -5.41 -23.71
C PHE A 269 -1.62 -5.08 -24.64
N PRO A 270 -1.62 -5.61 -25.88
CA PRO A 270 -0.60 -5.27 -26.86
C PRO A 270 -0.53 -3.75 -27.08
N PRO A 271 0.67 -3.17 -27.20
CA PRO A 271 0.84 -1.73 -27.39
C PRO A 271 0.03 -1.14 -28.54
N SER A 272 -0.18 -1.92 -29.60
CA SER A 272 -0.95 -1.52 -30.79
C SER A 272 -2.41 -1.16 -30.51
N VAL A 273 -3.00 -1.67 -29.42
CA VAL A 273 -4.42 -1.42 -29.10
C VAL A 273 -4.64 0.01 -28.59
N PHE A 274 -3.62 0.62 -27.97
CA PHE A 274 -3.78 1.90 -27.27
C PHE A 274 -4.01 3.08 -28.21
N ARG A 275 -3.49 3.08 -29.44
CA ARG A 275 -3.74 4.16 -30.40
C ARG A 275 -5.22 4.33 -30.75
N ASN A 276 -5.97 3.24 -30.72
CA ASN A 276 -7.39 3.23 -31.08
C ASN A 276 -8.30 3.59 -29.89
N TRP A 277 -7.75 3.85 -28.71
CA TRP A 277 -8.55 4.24 -27.55
C TRP A 277 -8.98 5.70 -27.64
N TRP A 278 -10.18 5.98 -27.15
CA TRP A 278 -10.87 7.27 -27.30
C TRP A 278 -10.08 8.49 -26.77
N ILE A 279 -9.26 8.29 -25.74
CA ILE A 279 -8.33 9.33 -25.22
C ILE A 279 -7.31 9.75 -26.27
N PHE A 280 -7.06 8.92 -27.29
CA PHE A 280 -6.17 9.21 -28.39
C PHE A 280 -6.92 9.48 -29.69
N THR A 281 -8.17 9.03 -29.91
CA THR A 281 -8.90 9.36 -31.14
C THR A 281 -9.21 10.87 -31.26
N TYR A 282 -9.45 11.58 -30.16
CA TYR A 282 -9.58 13.05 -30.18
C TYR A 282 -8.23 13.76 -30.35
N PHE A 283 -7.12 13.07 -30.04
CA PHE A 283 -5.76 13.60 -30.04
C PHE A 283 -4.84 12.92 -31.06
N ASP A 284 -5.40 12.18 -32.02
CA ASP A 284 -4.65 11.31 -32.94
C ASP A 284 -3.74 12.13 -33.85
N LYS A 285 -4.14 13.38 -34.11
CA LYS A 285 -3.34 14.41 -34.79
C LYS A 285 -2.12 14.88 -33.98
N LYS A 286 -2.00 14.56 -32.68
CA LYS A 286 -0.91 15.00 -31.78
C LYS A 286 0.08 13.89 -31.41
N LEU A 287 -0.24 12.61 -31.62
CA LEU A 287 0.74 11.53 -31.49
C LEU A 287 1.64 11.51 -32.73
N PRO A 288 2.97 11.28 -32.57
CA PRO A 288 3.82 11.05 -33.72
C PRO A 288 3.29 9.83 -34.49
N LYS A 289 3.24 9.94 -35.83
CA LYS A 289 2.91 8.80 -36.70
C LYS A 289 3.84 7.63 -36.35
N GLN A 290 3.32 6.41 -36.42
CA GLN A 290 4.10 5.21 -36.13
C GLN A 290 5.37 5.18 -37.01
N ASN A 291 6.48 4.63 -36.48
CA ASN A 291 7.77 4.48 -37.16
C ASN A 291 8.50 5.79 -37.57
N THR A 292 8.15 6.93 -36.98
CA THR A 292 8.80 8.22 -37.31
C THR A 292 10.07 8.49 -36.51
N HIS A 293 10.06 8.16 -35.22
CA HIS A 293 11.16 8.46 -34.30
C HIS A 293 11.22 7.38 -33.22
N LEU A 294 12.37 6.72 -33.13
CA LEU A 294 12.65 5.69 -32.14
C LEU A 294 13.59 6.24 -31.07
N PHE A 295 13.14 6.19 -29.81
CA PHE A 295 14.00 6.45 -28.67
C PHE A 295 14.73 5.18 -28.27
N LYS A 296 16.07 5.21 -28.30
CA LYS A 296 16.89 4.10 -27.80
C LYS A 296 17.68 4.54 -26.58
N TYR A 297 17.66 3.73 -25.53
CA TYR A 297 18.54 3.94 -24.38
C TYR A 297 20.02 3.74 -24.73
N SER A 298 20.30 2.98 -25.79
CA SER A 298 21.67 2.80 -26.32
C SER A 298 22.33 4.12 -26.73
N ASP A 299 21.53 5.14 -27.04
CA ASP A 299 22.01 6.45 -27.50
C ASP A 299 22.42 7.35 -26.32
N LYS A 300 22.17 6.92 -25.08
CA LYS A 300 22.65 7.59 -23.86
C LYS A 300 24.06 7.14 -23.51
N SER A 301 24.76 7.93 -22.70
CA SER A 301 26.09 7.55 -22.21
C SER A 301 26.06 6.18 -21.53
N LYS A 302 27.15 5.42 -21.66
CA LYS A 302 27.25 4.08 -21.08
C LYS A 302 27.03 4.10 -19.56
N LEU A 303 27.51 5.15 -18.89
CA LEU A 303 27.30 5.39 -17.47
C LEU A 303 25.80 5.47 -17.12
N TYR A 304 25.02 6.26 -17.87
CA TYR A 304 23.58 6.38 -17.64
C TYR A 304 22.84 5.04 -17.88
N GLN A 305 23.21 4.31 -18.94
CA GLN A 305 22.63 2.99 -19.20
C GLN A 305 22.90 2.02 -18.04
N ASN A 306 24.16 1.94 -17.58
CA ASN A 306 24.55 1.07 -16.47
C ASN A 306 23.83 1.46 -15.18
N PHE A 307 23.67 2.76 -14.91
CA PHE A 307 22.93 3.26 -13.76
C PHE A 307 21.46 2.82 -13.80
N VAL A 308 20.76 3.04 -14.92
CA VAL A 308 19.35 2.65 -15.07
C VAL A 308 19.17 1.14 -14.93
N TYR A 309 20.05 0.33 -15.53
CA TYR A 309 19.98 -1.13 -15.38
C TYR A 309 20.23 -1.58 -13.94
N SER A 310 21.26 -1.03 -13.30
CA SER A 310 21.58 -1.35 -11.89
C SER A 310 20.43 -0.96 -10.97
N PHE A 311 19.84 0.21 -11.19
CA PHE A 311 18.66 0.68 -10.46
C PHE A 311 17.50 -0.31 -10.59
N PHE A 312 17.08 -0.68 -11.81
CA PHE A 312 15.92 -1.57 -11.97
C PHE A 312 16.18 -3.00 -11.45
N ILE A 313 17.41 -3.52 -11.59
CA ILE A 313 17.79 -4.80 -10.99
C ILE A 313 17.65 -4.73 -9.47
N LEU A 314 18.29 -3.75 -8.83
CA LEU A 314 18.24 -3.59 -7.38
C LEU A 314 16.81 -3.33 -6.89
N PHE A 315 16.07 -2.46 -7.58
CA PHE A 315 14.68 -2.15 -7.30
C PHE A 315 13.83 -3.42 -7.29
N PHE A 316 13.87 -4.22 -8.36
CA PHE A 316 13.05 -5.43 -8.44
C PHE A 316 13.51 -6.54 -7.51
N VAL A 317 14.82 -6.66 -7.24
CA VAL A 317 15.32 -7.57 -6.19
C VAL A 317 14.71 -7.18 -4.83
N ILE A 318 14.74 -5.89 -4.47
CA ILE A 318 14.11 -5.42 -3.23
C ILE A 318 12.60 -5.68 -3.26
N GLN A 319 11.89 -5.27 -4.32
CA GLN A 319 10.44 -5.42 -4.40
C GLN A 319 9.98 -6.88 -4.37
N PHE A 320 10.79 -7.79 -4.92
CA PHE A 320 10.51 -9.21 -4.91
C PHE A 320 10.87 -9.86 -3.57
N PHE A 321 12.03 -9.59 -2.99
CA PHE A 321 12.50 -10.32 -1.79
C PHE A 321 12.17 -9.63 -0.46
N LEU A 322 11.90 -8.32 -0.42
CA LEU A 322 11.52 -7.64 0.81
C LEU A 322 10.27 -8.24 1.48
N PRO A 323 9.22 -8.66 0.74
CA PRO A 323 8.08 -9.37 1.31
C PRO A 323 8.44 -10.68 2.03
N TRP A 324 9.53 -11.36 1.63
CA TRP A 324 9.93 -12.65 2.22
C TRP A 324 10.39 -12.53 3.67
N ARG A 325 10.78 -11.32 4.10
CA ARG A 325 11.13 -11.01 5.49
C ARG A 325 10.06 -11.47 6.47
N ALA A 326 8.78 -11.47 6.06
CA ALA A 326 7.68 -11.95 6.88
C ALA A 326 7.87 -13.42 7.33
N PHE A 327 8.44 -14.28 6.47
CA PHE A 327 8.71 -15.67 6.79
C PHE A 327 9.90 -15.86 7.75
N LEU A 328 10.85 -14.92 7.75
CA LEU A 328 12.06 -15.00 8.58
C LEU A 328 11.77 -14.83 10.08
N TYR A 329 10.62 -14.27 10.44
CA TYR A 329 10.20 -14.16 11.84
C TYR A 329 9.66 -15.50 12.38
N GLY A 330 9.18 -16.41 11.54
CA GLY A 330 8.63 -17.70 12.00
C GLY A 330 7.30 -17.61 12.76
N GLU A 331 6.71 -16.42 12.86
CA GLU A 331 5.42 -16.14 13.51
C GLU A 331 4.45 -15.54 12.49
N ASP A 332 3.14 -15.67 12.71
CA ASP A 332 2.14 -15.09 11.80
C ASP A 332 2.25 -13.54 11.79
N PRO A 333 2.60 -12.91 10.65
CA PRO A 333 2.63 -11.44 10.54
C PRO A 333 1.30 -10.78 10.84
N SER A 334 0.20 -11.52 10.71
CA SER A 334 -1.13 -11.05 11.08
C SER A 334 -1.28 -10.92 12.59
N TRP A 335 -0.50 -11.64 13.39
CA TRP A 335 -0.50 -11.52 14.84
C TRP A 335 0.58 -10.54 15.33
N THR A 336 1.83 -10.71 14.88
CA THR A 336 2.96 -9.94 15.43
C THR A 336 3.16 -8.57 14.75
N GLU A 337 2.54 -8.35 13.59
CA GLU A 337 2.80 -7.21 12.68
C GLU A 337 4.22 -7.19 12.07
N GLN A 338 5.11 -8.11 12.47
CA GLN A 338 6.47 -8.16 11.98
C GLN A 338 6.51 -8.63 10.53
N GLY A 339 7.20 -7.86 9.68
CA GLY A 339 7.22 -8.13 8.25
C GLY A 339 5.91 -7.83 7.52
N HIS A 340 4.90 -7.23 8.17
CA HIS A 340 3.64 -6.91 7.50
C HIS A 340 3.76 -5.76 6.50
N PHE A 341 4.43 -4.67 6.90
CA PHE A 341 4.64 -3.50 6.04
C PHE A 341 5.66 -3.77 4.94
N PHE A 342 5.42 -3.13 3.79
CA PHE A 342 6.20 -3.22 2.56
C PHE A 342 6.24 -4.64 1.96
N SER A 343 5.27 -5.48 2.32
CA SER A 343 5.25 -6.90 1.93
C SER A 343 4.04 -7.28 1.09
N TRP A 344 3.32 -6.28 0.55
CA TRP A 344 2.11 -6.46 -0.29
C TRP A 344 1.00 -7.30 0.36
N ARG A 345 1.04 -7.43 1.69
CA ARG A 345 0.06 -8.14 2.50
C ARG A 345 -1.13 -7.21 2.71
N MET A 346 -2.18 -7.38 1.91
CA MET A 346 -3.38 -6.54 1.95
C MET A 346 -4.61 -7.34 2.33
N MET A 347 -5.45 -6.74 3.19
CA MET A 347 -6.76 -7.29 3.58
C MET A 347 -6.65 -8.75 4.06
N LEU A 348 -5.94 -9.01 5.15
CA LEU A 348 -5.75 -10.38 5.67
C LEU A 348 -6.36 -10.62 7.04
N ARG A 349 -6.61 -9.55 7.81
CA ARG A 349 -6.93 -9.71 9.23
C ARG A 349 -7.86 -8.65 9.81
N SER A 350 -8.58 -9.07 10.83
CA SER A 350 -9.19 -8.23 11.85
C SER A 350 -8.66 -8.64 13.22
N LYS A 351 -8.24 -7.65 14.03
CA LYS A 351 -7.99 -7.83 15.46
C LYS A 351 -9.00 -7.04 16.28
N LYS A 352 -9.54 -7.62 17.35
CA LYS A 352 -10.43 -6.96 18.33
C LYS A 352 -9.97 -7.34 19.73
N GLY A 353 -9.96 -6.39 20.66
CA GLY A 353 -9.49 -6.65 22.01
C GLY A 353 -9.32 -5.39 22.83
N ILE A 354 -8.71 -5.55 24.00
CA ILE A 354 -8.52 -4.50 25.00
C ILE A 354 -7.03 -4.38 25.30
N THR A 355 -6.54 -3.14 25.42
CA THR A 355 -5.16 -2.83 25.80
C THR A 355 -5.16 -1.73 26.84
N THR A 356 -4.56 -2.01 27.99
CA THR A 356 -4.47 -1.11 29.14
C THR A 356 -3.01 -0.89 29.52
N PHE A 357 -2.65 0.37 29.75
CA PHE A 357 -1.30 0.80 30.11
C PHE A 357 -1.26 1.12 31.61
N HIS A 358 -0.60 0.27 32.39
CA HIS A 358 -0.39 0.48 33.81
C HIS A 358 0.95 1.17 34.02
N VAL A 359 0.91 2.35 34.63
CA VAL A 359 2.08 3.20 34.85
C VAL A 359 2.34 3.28 36.35
N SER A 360 3.54 2.94 36.77
CA SER A 360 3.99 3.01 38.16
C SER A 360 5.35 3.73 38.23
N ASP A 361 5.75 4.24 39.39
CA ASP A 361 7.09 4.81 39.59
C ASP A 361 7.94 3.87 40.45
N ALA A 362 9.17 3.57 40.02
CA ALA A 362 10.08 2.74 40.82
C ALA A 362 10.50 3.42 42.13
N LYS A 363 10.45 4.76 42.18
CA LYS A 363 10.94 5.58 43.30
C LYS A 363 9.86 6.28 44.10
N SER A 364 8.58 6.12 43.74
CA SER A 364 7.46 6.71 44.49
C SER A 364 6.24 5.79 44.45
N ASN A 365 5.27 6.01 45.35
CA ASN A 365 4.05 5.20 45.40
C ASN A 365 3.00 5.61 44.34
N LYS A 366 3.42 6.32 43.27
CA LYS A 366 2.51 6.74 42.20
C LYS A 366 2.18 5.55 41.31
N ASN A 367 0.90 5.34 41.05
CA ASN A 367 0.39 4.33 40.13
C ASN A 367 -0.90 4.84 39.48
N GLU A 368 -1.01 4.68 38.16
CA GLU A 368 -2.20 5.06 37.41
C GLU A 368 -2.36 4.26 36.11
N ILE A 369 -3.56 4.35 35.54
CA ILE A 369 -3.85 3.82 34.20
C ILE A 369 -3.82 4.97 33.22
N ALA A 370 -2.93 4.89 32.23
CA ALA A 370 -2.85 5.93 31.20
C ALA A 370 -4.07 5.87 30.28
N ASN A 371 -4.57 7.04 29.87
CA ASN A 371 -5.66 7.14 28.89
C ASN A 371 -5.11 7.64 27.54
N PRO A 372 -4.98 6.74 26.53
CA PRO A 372 -4.45 7.13 25.23
C PRO A 372 -5.27 8.19 24.48
N SER A 373 -6.55 8.38 24.80
CA SER A 373 -7.38 9.39 24.13
C SER A 373 -6.95 10.82 24.44
N LYS A 374 -6.12 11.03 25.47
CA LYS A 374 -5.57 12.35 25.80
C LYS A 374 -4.48 12.80 24.84
N HIS A 375 -3.84 11.87 24.13
CA HIS A 375 -2.65 12.16 23.30
C HIS A 375 -2.80 11.73 21.85
N LEU A 376 -3.66 10.74 21.59
CA LEU A 376 -3.79 10.10 20.29
C LEU A 376 -5.19 10.26 19.72
N SER A 377 -5.25 10.54 18.41
CA SER A 377 -6.50 10.51 17.66
C SER A 377 -7.16 9.12 17.71
N TYR A 378 -8.47 9.06 17.45
CA TYR A 378 -9.19 7.78 17.38
C TYR A 378 -8.54 6.78 16.41
N ARG A 379 -8.08 7.25 15.24
CA ARG A 379 -7.45 6.40 14.22
C ARG A 379 -6.11 5.84 14.70
N GLN A 380 -5.28 6.68 15.30
CA GLN A 380 -4.00 6.28 15.89
C GLN A 380 -4.20 5.22 16.98
N ARG A 381 -5.14 5.45 17.93
CA ARG A 381 -5.45 4.47 18.99
C ARG A 381 -5.89 3.13 18.42
N ARG A 382 -6.81 3.13 17.45
CA ARG A 382 -7.31 1.90 16.83
C ARG A 382 -6.23 1.07 16.13
N LYS A 383 -5.19 1.71 15.62
CA LYS A 383 -4.03 1.04 15.03
C LYS A 383 -3.04 0.60 16.10
N MET A 384 -2.70 1.50 17.03
CA MET A 384 -1.74 1.25 18.10
C MET A 384 -2.12 0.05 18.95
N TYR A 385 -3.37 -0.08 19.39
CA TYR A 385 -3.79 -1.21 20.25
C TYR A 385 -3.57 -2.60 19.64
N LYS A 386 -3.36 -2.69 18.33
CA LYS A 386 -3.26 -3.94 17.56
C LYS A 386 -1.84 -4.21 17.06
N ASP A 387 -0.90 -3.29 17.28
CA ASP A 387 0.45 -3.31 16.74
C ASP A 387 1.48 -3.22 17.88
N PRO A 388 2.25 -4.30 18.15
CA PRO A 388 3.17 -4.34 19.28
C PRO A 388 4.28 -3.27 19.21
N ASP A 389 4.68 -2.89 18.00
CA ASP A 389 5.70 -1.86 17.80
C ASP A 389 5.14 -0.47 18.12
N MET A 390 3.88 -0.21 17.73
CA MET A 390 3.20 1.03 18.12
C MET A 390 2.91 1.06 19.63
N ILE A 391 2.57 -0.07 20.25
CA ILE A 391 2.42 -0.14 21.72
C ILE A 391 3.74 0.27 22.39
N LEU A 392 4.87 -0.29 21.95
CA LEU A 392 6.19 0.05 22.49
C LEU A 392 6.54 1.53 22.29
N GLN A 393 6.30 2.06 21.08
CA GLN A 393 6.50 3.48 20.78
C GLN A 393 5.68 4.38 21.72
N TYR A 394 4.43 4.02 21.96
CA TYR A 394 3.55 4.77 22.86
C TYR A 394 3.99 4.66 24.33
N VAL A 395 4.49 3.50 24.76
CA VAL A 395 5.10 3.33 26.10
C VAL A 395 6.25 4.30 26.32
N HIS A 396 7.16 4.43 25.34
CA HIS A 396 8.28 5.38 25.47
C HIS A 396 7.81 6.83 25.50
N PHE A 397 6.80 7.19 24.70
CA PHE A 397 6.17 8.50 24.80
C PHE A 397 5.57 8.74 26.19
N LEU A 398 4.82 7.76 26.72
CA LEU A 398 4.22 7.86 28.06
C LEU A 398 5.29 8.03 29.13
N ALA A 399 6.37 7.24 29.11
CA ALA A 399 7.44 7.34 30.10
C ALA A 399 8.02 8.77 30.16
N GLU A 400 8.25 9.40 29.01
CA GLU A 400 8.73 10.79 28.96
C GLU A 400 7.67 11.80 29.38
N PHE A 401 6.40 11.60 29.00
CA PHE A 401 5.28 12.43 29.44
C PHE A 401 5.12 12.40 30.96
N TYR A 402 5.17 11.22 31.58
CA TYR A 402 5.01 11.06 33.02
C TYR A 402 6.17 11.67 33.82
N LYS A 403 7.39 11.62 33.30
CA LYS A 403 8.53 12.33 33.90
C LYS A 403 8.32 13.83 33.87
N LYS A 404 7.97 14.38 32.71
CA LYS A 404 7.90 15.83 32.48
C LYS A 404 6.67 16.47 33.11
N GLU A 405 5.50 15.90 32.89
CA GLU A 405 4.21 16.52 33.22
C GLU A 405 3.62 16.04 34.56
N LYS A 406 4.09 14.91 35.08
CA LYS A 406 3.54 14.26 36.29
C LYS A 406 4.58 14.03 37.39
N GLY A 407 5.85 14.38 37.14
CA GLY A 407 6.94 14.26 38.09
C GLY A 407 7.19 12.83 38.57
N TYR A 408 7.02 11.83 37.70
CA TYR A 408 7.51 10.46 37.95
C TYR A 408 9.04 10.48 37.78
N LYS A 409 9.78 9.78 38.65
CA LYS A 409 11.25 9.77 38.56
C LYS A 409 11.74 8.66 37.65
N GLU A 410 11.20 7.46 37.82
CA GLU A 410 11.55 6.26 37.07
C GLU A 410 10.28 5.48 36.71
N PRO A 411 9.52 5.93 35.69
CA PRO A 411 8.31 5.27 35.27
C PRO A 411 8.58 3.84 34.79
N ILE A 412 7.80 2.89 35.30
CA ILE A 412 7.70 1.50 34.88
C ILE A 412 6.33 1.34 34.24
N ILE A 413 6.28 0.86 33.00
CA ILE A 413 5.04 0.72 32.25
C ILE A 413 4.85 -0.72 31.81
N LYS A 414 3.81 -1.34 32.36
CA LYS A 414 3.36 -2.70 32.02
C LYS A 414 2.07 -2.61 31.21
N VAL A 415 1.93 -3.46 30.21
CA VAL A 415 0.78 -3.44 29.31
C VAL A 415 0.00 -4.74 29.44
N LYS A 416 -1.26 -4.62 29.84
CA LYS A 416 -2.21 -5.74 29.78
C LYS A 416 -2.96 -5.64 28.45
N SER A 417 -2.74 -6.59 27.55
CA SER A 417 -3.39 -6.60 26.24
C SER A 417 -3.92 -7.98 25.91
N GLU A 418 -5.20 -8.09 25.58
CA GLU A 418 -5.85 -9.33 25.14
C GLU A 418 -6.49 -9.10 23.77
N MET A 419 -6.12 -9.94 22.80
CA MET A 419 -6.56 -9.79 21.42
C MET A 419 -7.16 -11.08 20.87
N SER A 420 -8.22 -10.90 20.09
CA SER A 420 -8.72 -11.88 19.12
C SER A 420 -8.15 -11.55 17.75
N LEU A 421 -7.80 -12.59 16.99
CA LEU A 421 -7.40 -12.51 15.58
C LEU A 421 -8.38 -13.34 14.73
N ASN A 422 -9.04 -12.70 13.76
CA ASN A 422 -9.91 -13.36 12.79
C ASN A 422 -10.95 -14.29 13.43
N ASN A 423 -11.73 -13.73 14.35
CA ASN A 423 -12.80 -14.39 15.10
C ASN A 423 -12.35 -15.50 16.06
N ARG A 424 -11.06 -15.65 16.36
CA ARG A 424 -10.62 -16.54 17.45
C ARG A 424 -11.04 -16.05 18.83
N LYS A 425 -11.09 -16.94 19.81
CA LYS A 425 -11.15 -16.55 21.22
C LYS A 425 -10.01 -15.57 21.55
N LYS A 426 -10.25 -14.66 22.50
CA LYS A 426 -9.23 -13.70 22.92
C LYS A 426 -8.15 -14.45 23.68
N GLN A 427 -6.89 -14.11 23.41
CA GLN A 427 -5.76 -14.55 24.22
C GLN A 427 -4.89 -13.36 24.59
N LEU A 428 -4.02 -13.54 25.58
CA LEU A 428 -3.05 -12.53 25.97
C LEU A 428 -2.11 -12.24 24.77
N PHE A 429 -1.97 -10.96 24.43
CA PHE A 429 -1.23 -10.49 23.27
C PHE A 429 0.16 -9.96 23.64
N ILE A 430 0.22 -9.18 24.73
CA ILE A 430 1.43 -8.63 25.30
C ILE A 430 1.64 -9.23 26.69
N ASP A 431 2.87 -9.65 27.01
CA ASP A 431 3.21 -10.13 28.34
C ASP A 431 3.13 -8.99 29.37
N SER A 432 2.15 -9.09 30.27
CA SER A 432 1.86 -8.07 31.28
C SER A 432 2.90 -7.98 32.40
N ASN A 433 3.83 -8.94 32.48
CA ASN A 433 4.88 -8.92 33.50
C ASN A 433 6.10 -8.11 33.08
N ILE A 434 6.27 -7.87 31.77
CA ILE A 434 7.43 -7.18 31.21
C ILE A 434 7.23 -5.67 31.33
N ASP A 435 8.26 -5.00 31.84
CA ASP A 435 8.37 -3.54 31.80
C ASP A 435 8.84 -3.11 30.40
N LEU A 436 7.89 -2.63 29.60
CA LEU A 436 8.15 -2.24 28.21
C LEU A 436 9.02 -0.99 28.11
N THR A 437 9.21 -0.21 29.18
CA THR A 437 10.10 0.97 29.15
C THR A 437 11.57 0.61 28.95
N LYS A 438 11.92 -0.66 29.20
CA LYS A 438 13.29 -1.19 29.05
C LYS A 438 13.53 -1.85 27.69
N GLU A 439 12.48 -2.12 26.93
CA GLU A 439 12.57 -2.75 25.62
C GLU A 439 12.94 -1.73 24.54
N LYS A 440 13.54 -2.20 23.45
CA LYS A 440 13.98 -1.33 22.35
C LYS A 440 13.38 -1.79 21.03
N GLN A 441 12.97 -0.83 20.22
CA GLN A 441 12.55 -1.09 18.85
C GLN A 441 13.70 -1.75 18.09
N SER A 442 13.42 -2.88 17.44
CA SER A 442 14.41 -3.60 16.67
C SER A 442 13.76 -4.44 15.56
N TRP A 443 14.59 -4.98 14.67
CA TRP A 443 14.18 -5.94 13.65
C TRP A 443 14.23 -7.39 14.14
N ARG A 444 14.44 -7.62 15.45
CA ARG A 444 14.42 -8.94 16.06
C ARG A 444 13.00 -9.33 16.45
N LEU A 445 12.77 -10.62 16.68
CA LEU A 445 11.53 -11.11 17.26
C LEU A 445 11.22 -10.39 18.58
N TYR A 446 9.97 -9.96 18.71
CA TYR A 446 9.51 -9.24 19.90
C TYR A 446 9.37 -10.20 21.07
N LYS A 447 10.16 -9.98 22.12
CA LYS A 447 10.13 -10.79 23.34
C LYS A 447 8.87 -10.57 24.18
N TRP A 448 8.24 -9.42 24.00
CA TRP A 448 7.05 -9.02 24.75
C TRP A 448 5.73 -9.41 24.08
N VAL A 449 5.78 -9.99 22.87
CA VAL A 449 4.59 -10.48 22.18
C VAL A 449 4.44 -11.97 22.47
N ILE A 450 3.28 -12.34 22.96
CA ILE A 450 2.95 -13.74 23.21
C ILE A 450 2.57 -14.39 21.87
N PRO A 451 3.18 -15.51 21.46
CA PRO A 451 2.83 -16.19 20.22
C PRO A 451 1.36 -16.57 20.14
N LEU A 452 0.79 -16.55 18.92
CA LEU A 452 -0.60 -16.95 18.69
C LEU A 452 -0.75 -18.45 18.94
N ARG A 453 -1.39 -18.84 20.05
CA ARG A 453 -1.67 -20.26 20.36
C ARG A 453 -3.13 -20.66 20.19
N GLU A 454 -4.05 -19.70 20.33
CA GLU A 454 -5.47 -19.96 20.11
C GLU A 454 -5.74 -20.43 18.68
N THR A 455 -6.49 -21.53 18.55
CA THR A 455 -6.88 -22.12 17.26
C THR A 455 -8.40 -22.12 17.07
N GLU A 456 -9.18 -21.98 18.14
CA GLU A 456 -10.63 -22.04 18.09
C GLU A 456 -11.23 -20.71 17.64
N TYR A 457 -12.04 -20.77 16.59
CA TYR A 457 -12.90 -19.69 16.16
C TYR A 457 -14.15 -19.66 17.04
N ILE A 458 -14.59 -18.46 17.41
CA ILE A 458 -15.88 -18.23 18.05
C ILE A 458 -16.95 -18.58 17.00
N GLU A 459 -17.81 -19.54 17.33
CA GLU A 459 -19.03 -19.77 16.55
C GLU A 459 -19.94 -18.59 16.81
N ASN A 460 -20.35 -17.89 15.76
CA ASN A 460 -21.43 -16.92 15.88
C ASN A 460 -22.69 -17.76 16.05
N ASP A 461 -23.16 -17.93 17.28
CA ASP A 461 -24.53 -18.38 17.50
C ASP A 461 -25.44 -17.41 16.74
N GLU A 462 -26.36 -17.93 15.93
CA GLU A 462 -27.31 -17.14 15.13
C GLU A 462 -28.26 -16.25 15.98
N ASN A 463 -28.04 -16.16 17.30
CA ASN A 463 -28.90 -15.52 18.29
C ASN A 463 -28.25 -14.40 19.12
N GLU A 464 -26.97 -14.06 18.94
CA GLU A 464 -26.40 -12.89 19.63
C GLU A 464 -26.50 -11.62 18.76
N ASP A 465 -27.46 -10.77 19.13
CA ASP A 465 -27.67 -9.42 18.58
C ASP A 465 -26.37 -8.59 18.69
N PRO A 466 -25.82 -8.04 17.59
CA PRO A 466 -24.54 -7.32 17.60
C PRO A 466 -24.62 -5.90 18.18
N SER A 467 -25.50 -5.67 19.15
CA SER A 467 -25.83 -4.35 19.73
C SER A 467 -25.08 -4.00 21.03
N ASP A 468 -23.90 -4.58 21.29
CA ASP A 468 -23.00 -4.19 22.41
C ASP A 468 -21.54 -3.84 22.01
#